data_AF-A0A520GSP8-F1
#
_entry.id   AF-A0A520GSP8-F1
#
_cell.length_a   1.000
_cell.length_b   1.000
_cell.length_c   1.000
_cell.angle_alpha   90.00
_cell.angle_beta   90.00
_cell.angle_gamma   90.00
#
_symmetry.space_group_name_H-M   'P 1'
#
loop_
_entity.id
_entity.type
_entity.pdbx_description
1 polymer ?
#
loop_
_entity_poly.entity_id
_entity_poly.type
_entity_poly.pdbx_seq_one_letter_code
_entity_poly.pdbx_strand_id
1 'polypeptide(L)' 'MTALEFTNHIGKVSKSLRPFALRLTKDVEDANDLLQDTLLKAFTNRDKYTDGTNLKAWLYT' A
#
# COMPACT_ATOMS: atom_id res chain seq x y z
N MET A 1 -6.51 -10.06 12.43
CA MET A 1 -6.08 -8.66 12.60
C MET A 1 -7.30 -7.77 12.58
N THR A 2 -7.36 -6.78 13.46
CA THR A 2 -8.43 -5.77 13.53
C THR A 2 -8.27 -4.70 12.46
N ALA A 3 -9.30 -3.87 12.23
CA ALA A 3 -9.19 -2.77 11.27
C ALA A 3 -8.07 -1.79 11.65
N LEU A 4 -7.96 -1.48 12.94
CA LEU A 4 -6.94 -0.57 13.47
C LEU A 4 -5.52 -1.11 13.28
N GLU A 5 -5.29 -2.39 13.57
CA GLU A 5 -4.00 -3.04 13.36
C GLU A 5 -3.59 -3.04 11.87
N PHE A 6 -4.54 -3.30 10.97
CA PHE A 6 -4.28 -3.25 9.52
C PHE A 6 -3.87 -1.85 9.08
N THR A 7 -4.60 -0.82 9.49
CA THR A 7 -4.28 0.58 9.18
C THR A 7 -2.89 0.98 9.69
N ASN A 8 -2.53 0.56 10.90
CA ASN A 8 -1.20 0.81 11.46
C ASN A 8 -0.10 0.12 10.66
N HIS A 9 -0.31 -1.12 10.21
CA HIS A 9 0.65 -1.82 9.37
C HIS A 9 0.80 -1.19 7.98
N ILE A 10 -0.31 -0.82 7.33
CA ILE A 10 -0.30 -0.09 6.06
C ILE A 10 0.49 1.22 6.19
N GLY A 11 0.24 2.01 7.23
CA GLY A 11 0.93 3.28 7.45
C GLY A 11 2.45 3.14 7.64
N LYS A 12 2.91 2.03 8.23
CA LYS A 12 4.35 1.73 8.37
C LYS A 12 4.99 1.37 7.02
N VAL A 13 4.27 0.65 6.15
CA VAL A 13 4.81 0.16 4.87
C VAL A 13 4.69 1.18 3.75
N SER A 14 3.68 2.06 3.77
CA SER A 14 3.36 3.01 2.68
C SER A 14 4.54 3.88 2.26
N LYS A 15 5.35 4.36 3.22
CA LYS A 15 6.55 5.17 2.94
C LYS A 15 7.56 4.45 2.04
N SER A 16 7.63 3.12 2.13
CA SER A 16 8.54 2.30 1.32
C SER A 16 8.07 2.11 -0.13
N LEU A 17 6.79 2.38 -0.43
CA LEU A 17 6.23 2.27 -1.78
C LEU A 17 6.56 3.50 -2.64
N ARG A 18 6.76 4.68 -2.04
CA ARG A 18 6.94 5.94 -2.78
C ARG A 18 8.14 5.95 -3.74
N PRO A 19 9.33 5.46 -3.37
CA PRO A 19 10.44 5.38 -4.32
C PRO A 19 10.13 4.48 -5.52
N PHE A 20 9.31 3.44 -5.33
CA PHE A 20 8.91 2.57 -6.41
C PHE A 20 7.88 3.24 -7.33
N ALA A 21 6.87 3.92 -6.75
CA ALA A 21 5.91 4.71 -7.51
C ALA A 21 6.62 5.77 -8.38
N LEU A 22 7.55 6.53 -7.79
CA LEU A 22 8.37 7.51 -8.52
C LEU A 22 9.17 6.89 -9.66
N ARG A 23 9.72 5.68 -9.47
CA ARG A 23 10.47 4.99 -10.53
C ARG A 23 9.56 4.55 -11.68
N LEU A 24 8.30 4.22 -11.40
CA LEU A 24 7.32 3.82 -12.41
C LEU A 24 6.78 5.02 -13.21
N THR A 25 6.38 6.08 -12.51
CA THR A 25 5.72 7.23 -13.13
C THR A 25 6.70 8.24 -13.69
N LYS A 26 7.89 8.36 -13.09
CA LYS A 26 8.89 9.41 -13.35
C LYS A 26 8.37 10.83 -13.12
N ASP A 27 7.25 10.95 -12.41
CA ASP A 27 6.61 12.20 -12.04
C ASP A 27 6.14 12.12 -10.57
N VAL A 28 6.24 13.24 -9.85
CA VAL A 28 5.95 13.31 -8.42
C VAL A 28 4.46 13.24 -8.13
N GLU A 29 3.64 13.92 -8.91
CA GLU A 29 2.19 13.96 -8.71
C GLU A 29 1.59 12.60 -9.10
N ASP A 30 1.97 12.07 -10.26
CA ASP A 30 1.53 10.73 -10.68
C ASP A 30 1.95 9.65 -9.67
N ALA A 31 3.13 9.79 -9.04
CA ALA A 31 3.57 8.86 -8.00
C ALA A 31 2.72 8.97 -6.72
N ASN A 32 2.31 10.18 -6.35
CA ASN A 32 1.43 10.39 -5.20
C ASN A 32 0.04 9.81 -5.47
N ASP A 33 -0.49 10.00 -6.69
CA ASP A 33 -1.79 9.45 -7.11
C ASP A 33 -1.75 7.91 -7.15
N LEU A 34 -0.70 7.33 -7.73
CA LEU A 34 -0.51 5.87 -7.75
C LEU A 34 -0.46 5.28 -6.34
N LEU A 35 0.24 5.95 -5.40
CA LEU A 35 0.25 5.54 -4.00
C LEU A 35 -1.13 5.62 -3.38
N GLN A 36 -1.87 6.70 -3.62
CA GLN A 36 -3.20 6.89 -3.07
C GLN A 36 -4.14 5.77 -3.54
N ASP A 37 -4.15 5.47 -4.83
CA ASP A 37 -4.95 4.40 -5.42
C ASP A 37 -4.57 3.01 -4.88
N THR A 38 -3.27 2.77 -4.72
CA THR A 38 -2.76 1.51 -4.14
C THR A 38 -3.25 1.32 -2.72
N LEU A 39 -3.17 2.37 -1.89
CA LEU A 39 -3.65 2.31 -0.51
C LEU A 39 -5.17 2.19 -0.44
N LEU A 40 -5.91 2.90 -1.29
CA LEU A 40 -7.36 2.78 -1.38
C LEU A 40 -7.76 1.34 -1.72
N LYS A 41 -7.11 0.72 -2.72
CA LYS A 41 -7.31 -0.69 -3.07
C LYS A 41 -6.96 -1.63 -1.93
N ALA A 42 -5.90 -1.35 -1.17
CA ALA A 42 -5.52 -2.15 -0.01
C ALA A 42 -6.60 -2.11 1.08
N PHE A 43 -7.19 -0.94 1.35
CA PHE A 43 -8.28 -0.81 2.32
C PHE A 43 -9.59 -1.46 1.84
N THR A 44 -9.94 -1.31 0.57
CA THR A 44 -11.17 -1.92 0.02
C THR A 44 -11.08 -3.43 -0.09
N ASN A 45 -9.88 -3.99 -0.29
CA ASN A 45 -9.62 -5.44 -0.35
C ASN A 45 -9.07 -6.01 0.96
N ARG A 46 -9.27 -5.33 2.08
CA ARG A 46 -8.76 -5.77 3.39
C ARG A 46 -9.25 -7.17 3.75
N ASP A 47 -10.47 -7.51 3.38
CA ASP A 47 -11.08 -8.84 3.57
C ASP A 47 -10.32 -9.96 2.84
N LYS A 48 -9.59 -9.63 1.77
CA LYS A 48 -8.74 -10.57 1.01
C LYS A 48 -7.35 -10.74 1.61
N TYR A 49 -6.95 -9.87 2.53
CA TYR A 49 -5.67 -9.98 3.21
C TYR A 49 -5.76 -11.07 4.29
N THR A 50 -4.83 -12.03 4.24
CA THR A 50 -4.70 -13.08 5.26
C THR A 50 -3.54 -12.77 6.20
N ASP A 51 -3.78 -12.83 7.50
CA ASP A 51 -2.74 -12.63 8.51
C ASP A 51 -1.57 -13.62 8.31
N GLY A 52 -0.34 -13.12 8.47
CA GLY A 52 0.88 -13.87 8.16
C GLY A 52 1.36 -13.71 6.71
N THR A 53 0.54 -13.16 5.81
CA THR A 53 1.00 -12.73 4.48
C THR A 53 2.00 -11.58 4.61
N ASN A 54 3.02 -11.55 3.75
CA ASN A 54 3.91 -10.40 3.67
C ASN A 54 3.14 -9.20 3.10
N LEU A 55 2.70 -8.29 3.99
CA LEU A 55 1.94 -7.11 3.61
C LEU A 55 2.66 -6.25 2.57
N LYS A 56 3.99 -6.12 2.66
CA LYS A 56 4.75 -5.36 1.68
C LYS A 56 4.62 -5.98 0.30
N ALA A 57 4.86 -7.29 0.17
CA ALA A 57 4.72 -8.00 -1.11
C ALA A 57 3.30 -7.93 -1.66
N TRP A 58 2.29 -8.06 -0.80
CA TRP A 58 0.88 -7.96 -1.18
C TRP A 58 0.50 -6.57 -1.73
N LEU A 59 1.15 -5.49 -1.28
CA LEU A 59 0.92 -4.14 -1.82
C LEU A 59 1.61 -3.89 -3.17
N TYR A 60 2.48 -4.78 -3.63
CA TYR A 60 3.13 -4.68 -4.95
C TYR A 60 2.37 -5.43 -6.06
N THR A 61 1.36 -6.23 -5.71
CA THR A 61 0.48 -6.93 -6.66
C THR A 61 -0.77 -6.12 -6.96
#